data_AF-A0A925D4Y7-F1
#
_entry.id   AF-A0A925D4Y7-F1
#
_cell.length_a   1.000
_cell.length_b   1.000
_cell.length_c   1.000
_cell.angle_alpha   90.00
_cell.angle_beta   90.00
_cell.angle_gamma   90.00
#
_symmetry.space_group_name_H-M   'P 1'
#
loop_
_entity.id
_entity.type
_entity.pdbx_description
1 polymer ?
#
loop_
_entity_poly.entity_id
_entity_poly.type
_entity_poly.pdbx_seq_one_letter_code
_entity_poly.pdbx_strand_id
1 'polypeptide(L)'
;DYDDIVRDTSPNIRAYIAGMGVPRHDVDDVAQDVYVELYRFLDRMPVDVPPKQWLKGIARNLCLNYFRRTSRRNRLQREALVEIFLRAEHEGATSLSEGPVRHALDGCYEKLPQQSRKMLALKYEQELPSATIAEKLKSTAEAIRVALFRIRASLKDCIVSTLAAES
;
A
#
# COMPACT_ATOMS: atom_id res chain seq x y z
N ASP A 1 -31.56 10.34 21.87
CA ASP A 1 -31.95 10.02 20.49
C ASP A 1 -30.69 9.85 19.64
N TYR A 2 -30.71 9.00 18.60
CA TYR A 2 -29.57 8.78 17.71
C TYR A 2 -29.16 10.09 17.01
N ASP A 3 -30.13 10.81 16.45
CA ASP A 3 -29.89 12.04 15.69
C ASP A 3 -29.26 13.14 16.55
N ASP A 4 -29.68 13.25 17.81
CA ASP A 4 -29.08 14.19 18.78
C ASP A 4 -27.62 13.84 19.07
N ILE A 5 -27.30 12.56 19.27
CA ILE A 5 -25.92 12.10 19.50
C ILE A 5 -25.06 12.41 18.27
N VAL A 6 -25.57 12.16 17.06
CA VAL A 6 -24.83 12.48 15.82
C VAL A 6 -24.54 13.97 15.74
N ARG A 7 -25.57 14.82 15.91
CA ARG A 7 -25.45 16.28 15.82
C ARG A 7 -24.45 16.84 16.83
N ASP A 8 -24.50 16.39 18.07
CA ASP A 8 -23.67 16.93 19.16
C ASP A 8 -22.22 16.43 19.15
N THR A 9 -21.95 15.33 18.44
CA THR A 9 -20.62 14.69 18.42
C THR A 9 -19.89 14.84 17.10
N SER A 10 -20.57 15.13 15.99
CA SER A 10 -19.99 15.16 14.64
C SER A 10 -18.73 16.02 14.53
N PRO A 11 -18.70 17.29 14.99
CA PRO A 11 -17.51 18.12 14.88
C PRO A 11 -16.31 17.54 15.62
N ASN A 12 -16.55 16.97 16.82
CA ASN A 12 -15.50 16.41 17.66
C ASN A 12 -14.94 15.09 17.11
N ILE A 13 -15.80 14.24 16.55
CA ILE A 13 -15.39 12.96 15.96
C ILE A 13 -14.60 13.19 14.67
N ARG A 14 -15.03 14.12 13.81
CA ARG A 14 -14.27 14.51 12.61
C ARG A 14 -12.90 15.07 12.98
N ALA A 15 -12.83 15.97 13.95
CA ALA A 15 -11.55 16.51 14.44
C ALA A 15 -10.63 15.42 15.03
N TYR A 16 -11.20 14.45 15.75
CA TYR A 16 -10.46 13.31 16.28
C TYR A 16 -9.89 12.41 15.18
N ILE A 17 -10.70 12.08 14.16
CA ILE A 17 -10.28 11.28 12.99
C ILE A 17 -9.17 12.00 12.21
N ALA A 18 -9.32 13.30 11.98
CA ALA A 18 -8.29 14.11 11.34
C ALA A 18 -6.99 14.14 12.18
N GLY A 19 -7.09 14.31 13.50
CA GLY A 19 -5.95 14.26 14.42
C GLY A 19 -5.24 12.92 14.49
N MET A 20 -5.93 11.82 14.13
CA MET A 20 -5.35 10.49 13.97
C MET A 20 -4.58 10.31 12.64
N GLY A 21 -4.58 11.33 11.77
CA GLY A 21 -3.80 11.35 10.52
C GLY A 21 -4.56 10.85 9.28
N VAL A 22 -5.90 10.74 9.34
CA VAL A 22 -6.71 10.41 8.16
C VAL A 22 -6.72 11.60 7.20
N PRO A 23 -6.48 11.42 5.88
CA PRO A 23 -6.52 12.51 4.91
C PRO A 23 -7.86 13.24 4.91
N ARG A 24 -7.84 14.56 4.73
CA ARG A 24 -9.04 15.42 4.79
C ARG A 24 -10.21 14.93 3.94
N HIS A 25 -9.94 14.34 2.76
CA HIS A 25 -10.99 13.85 1.86
C HIS A 25 -11.64 12.54 2.33
N ASP A 26 -10.98 11.78 3.21
CA ASP A 26 -11.49 10.51 3.74
C ASP A 26 -12.07 10.65 5.17
N VAL A 27 -11.87 11.80 5.83
CA VAL A 27 -12.36 12.04 7.19
C VAL A 27 -13.88 11.87 7.28
N ASP A 28 -14.60 12.36 6.27
CA ASP A 28 -16.06 12.36 6.27
C ASP A 28 -16.62 10.94 6.09
N ASP A 29 -15.99 10.14 5.24
CA ASP A 29 -16.34 8.73 5.03
C ASP A 29 -16.09 7.90 6.30
N VAL A 30 -14.92 8.08 6.93
CA VAL A 30 -14.61 7.35 8.18
C VAL A 30 -15.52 7.81 9.32
N ALA A 31 -15.92 9.09 9.35
CA ALA A 31 -16.89 9.58 10.32
C ALA A 31 -18.28 8.98 10.09
N GLN A 32 -18.71 8.81 8.83
CA GLN A 32 -19.97 8.15 8.51
C GLN A 32 -19.98 6.70 9.01
N ASP A 33 -18.89 5.96 8.80
CA ASP A 33 -18.76 4.59 9.31
C ASP A 33 -18.87 4.51 10.84
N VAL A 34 -18.34 5.50 11.57
CA VAL A 34 -18.50 5.59 13.04
C VAL A 34 -19.98 5.62 13.42
N TYR A 35 -20.79 6.40 12.70
CA TYR A 35 -22.20 6.56 13.00
C TYR A 35 -23.07 5.39 12.52
N VAL A 36 -22.64 4.68 11.48
CA VAL A 36 -23.23 3.39 11.09
C VAL A 36 -22.99 2.35 12.20
N GLU A 37 -21.78 2.29 12.76
CA GLU A 37 -21.46 1.39 13.87
C GLU A 37 -22.18 1.80 15.16
N LEU A 38 -22.31 3.10 15.44
CA LEU A 38 -23.17 3.60 16.52
C LEU A 38 -24.60 3.08 16.37
N TYR A 39 -25.19 3.20 15.18
CA TYR A 39 -26.57 2.76 14.94
C TYR A 39 -26.72 1.25 15.20
N ARG A 40 -25.77 0.44 14.71
CA ARG A 40 -25.77 -1.02 14.90
C ARG A 40 -25.67 -1.45 16.36
N PHE A 41 -25.01 -0.65 17.19
CA PHE A 41 -24.71 -0.99 18.58
C PHE A 41 -25.34 -0.03 19.58
N LEU A 42 -26.34 0.76 19.16
CA LEU A 42 -26.96 1.79 19.98
C LEU A 42 -27.53 1.20 21.27
N ASP A 43 -28.21 0.07 21.16
CA ASP A 43 -28.83 -0.66 22.28
C ASP A 43 -27.79 -1.28 23.25
N ARG A 44 -26.52 -1.33 22.85
CA ARG A 44 -25.41 -1.88 23.64
C ARG A 44 -24.50 -0.80 24.20
N MET A 45 -24.82 0.47 23.98
CA MET A 45 -24.04 1.57 24.52
C MET A 45 -24.16 1.56 26.05
N PRO A 46 -23.04 1.55 26.79
CA PRO A 46 -23.08 1.60 28.25
C PRO A 46 -23.73 2.90 28.72
N VAL A 47 -24.67 2.78 29.66
CA VAL A 47 -25.46 3.93 30.19
C VAL A 47 -24.58 4.87 31.03
N ASP A 48 -23.49 4.36 31.57
CA ASP A 48 -22.53 5.05 32.43
C ASP A 48 -21.36 5.71 31.66
N VAL A 49 -21.28 5.51 30.35
CA VAL A 49 -20.20 6.07 29.52
C VAL A 49 -20.74 7.22 28.67
N PRO A 50 -20.12 8.42 28.71
CA PRO A 50 -20.50 9.51 27.82
C PRO A 50 -20.41 9.08 26.36
N PRO A 51 -21.43 9.34 25.51
CA PRO A 51 -21.45 8.92 24.11
C PRO A 51 -20.19 9.33 23.34
N LYS A 52 -19.66 10.52 23.63
CA LYS A 52 -18.39 11.03 23.06
C LYS A 52 -17.20 10.11 23.33
N GLN A 53 -17.10 9.53 24.52
CA GLN A 53 -16.00 8.65 24.89
C GLN A 53 -16.11 7.29 24.20
N TRP A 54 -17.33 6.75 24.14
CA TRP A 54 -17.60 5.48 23.46
C TRP A 54 -17.35 5.57 21.95
N LEU A 55 -17.83 6.66 21.31
CA LEU A 55 -17.61 6.93 19.88
C LEU A 55 -16.13 7.09 19.52
N LYS A 56 -15.29 7.64 20.41
CA LYS A 56 -13.84 7.69 20.19
C LYS A 56 -13.21 6.30 20.11
N GLY A 57 -13.73 5.33 20.87
CA GLY A 57 -13.31 3.92 20.78
C GLY A 57 -13.61 3.32 19.41
N ILE A 58 -14.82 3.55 18.91
CA ILE A 58 -15.25 3.13 17.56
C ILE A 58 -14.38 3.81 16.49
N ALA A 59 -14.24 5.14 16.56
CA ALA A 59 -13.44 5.92 15.63
C ALA A 59 -11.97 5.46 15.58
N ARG A 60 -11.37 5.18 16.74
CA ARG A 60 -10.00 4.65 16.81
C ARG A 60 -9.86 3.33 16.06
N ASN A 61 -10.78 2.40 16.26
CA ASN A 61 -10.74 1.09 15.59
C ASN A 61 -10.93 1.22 14.07
N LEU A 62 -11.83 2.11 13.64
CA LEU A 62 -12.06 2.38 12.22
C LEU A 62 -10.85 3.07 11.57
N CYS A 63 -10.21 4.05 12.21
CA CYS A 63 -8.97 4.65 11.72
C CYS A 63 -7.85 3.60 11.58
N LEU A 64 -7.66 2.72 12.58
CA LEU A 64 -6.67 1.64 12.49
C LEU A 64 -6.95 0.68 11.32
N ASN A 65 -8.22 0.35 11.09
CA ASN A 65 -8.63 -0.48 9.95
C ASN A 65 -8.46 0.25 8.62
N TYR A 66 -8.78 1.54 8.55
CA TYR A 66 -8.53 2.40 7.39
C TYR A 66 -7.04 2.36 7.03
N PHE A 67 -6.13 2.64 7.97
CA PHE A 67 -4.69 2.61 7.69
C PHE A 67 -4.19 1.23 7.27
N ARG A 68 -4.71 0.14 7.86
CA ARG A 68 -4.38 -1.24 7.43
C ARG A 68 -4.83 -1.50 5.99
N ARG A 69 -6.04 -1.07 5.62
CA ARG A 69 -6.59 -1.23 4.26
C ARG A 69 -5.86 -0.36 3.25
N THR A 70 -5.63 0.91 3.57
CA THR A 70 -4.91 1.86 2.71
C THR A 70 -3.45 1.45 2.51
N SER A 71 -2.77 0.94 3.55
CA SER A 71 -1.42 0.37 3.42
C SER A 71 -1.42 -0.85 2.47
N ARG A 72 -2.39 -1.76 2.61
CA ARG A 72 -2.55 -2.91 1.69
C ARG A 72 -2.89 -2.46 0.26
N ARG A 73 -3.80 -1.49 0.10
CA ARG A 73 -4.23 -0.95 -1.20
C ARG A 73 -3.08 -0.22 -1.90
N ASN A 74 -2.36 0.64 -1.20
CA ASN A 74 -1.19 1.33 -1.73
C ASN A 74 -0.09 0.34 -2.11
N ARG A 75 0.07 -0.75 -1.37
CA ARG A 75 0.97 -1.84 -1.74
C ARG A 75 0.54 -2.54 -3.04
N LEU A 76 -0.74 -2.90 -3.16
CA LEU A 76 -1.30 -3.54 -4.36
C LEU A 76 -1.29 -2.62 -5.58
N GLN A 77 -1.58 -1.33 -5.41
CA GLN A 77 -1.54 -0.32 -6.49
C GLN A 77 -0.11 -0.06 -6.96
N ARG A 78 0.87 -0.04 -6.05
CA ARG A 78 2.29 0.04 -6.42
C ARG A 78 2.77 -1.22 -7.13
N GLU A 79 2.26 -2.39 -6.74
CA GLU A 79 2.51 -3.66 -7.45
C GLU A 79 1.92 -3.63 -8.87
N ALA A 80 0.70 -3.12 -9.04
CA ALA A 80 0.03 -3.01 -10.34
C ALA A 80 0.69 -1.99 -11.28
N LEU A 81 1.12 -0.83 -10.78
CA LEU A 81 1.82 0.17 -11.61
C LEU A 81 3.15 -0.34 -12.16
N VAL A 82 3.88 -1.16 -11.39
CA VAL A 82 5.12 -1.79 -11.86
C VAL A 82 4.84 -2.96 -12.80
N GLU A 83 3.75 -3.71 -12.59
CA GLU A 83 3.31 -4.72 -13.56
C GLU A 83 2.91 -4.10 -14.90
N ILE A 84 2.22 -2.95 -14.90
CA ILE A 84 1.91 -2.18 -16.12
C ILE A 84 3.19 -1.73 -16.83
N PHE A 85 4.18 -1.23 -16.08
CA PHE A 85 5.44 -0.76 -16.67
C PHE A 85 6.27 -1.91 -17.28
N LEU A 86 6.25 -3.09 -16.65
CA LEU A 86 6.97 -4.27 -17.15
C LEU A 86 6.20 -5.02 -18.25
N ARG A 87 4.86 -4.95 -18.26
CA ARG A 87 4.04 -5.40 -19.39
C ARG A 87 4.20 -4.49 -20.61
N ALA A 88 4.31 -3.17 -20.42
CA ALA A 88 4.57 -2.24 -21.52
C ALA A 88 5.91 -2.53 -22.24
N GLU A 89 6.92 -3.02 -21.50
CA GLU A 89 8.18 -3.54 -22.06
C GLU A 89 8.01 -4.90 -22.77
N HIS A 90 7.15 -5.79 -22.26
CA HIS A 90 6.95 -7.13 -22.82
C HIS A 90 5.99 -7.16 -24.02
N GLU A 91 5.02 -6.25 -24.09
CA GLU A 91 4.06 -6.12 -25.20
C GLU A 91 4.66 -5.44 -26.44
N GLY A 92 5.97 -5.18 -26.46
CA GLY A 92 6.65 -4.70 -27.66
C GLY A 92 6.11 -3.37 -28.15
N ALA A 93 5.89 -2.42 -27.22
CA ALA A 93 5.72 -1.02 -27.59
C ALA A 93 7.00 -0.59 -28.34
N THR A 94 6.84 -0.55 -29.65
CA THR A 94 7.86 -0.44 -30.68
C THR A 94 8.62 0.87 -30.51
N SER A 95 9.88 0.83 -30.01
CA SER A 95 11.00 1.74 -30.38
C SER A 95 12.23 1.71 -29.43
N LEU A 96 12.32 0.90 -28.38
CA LEU A 96 13.55 0.83 -27.56
C LEU A 96 14.56 -0.19 -28.12
N SER A 97 14.94 0.01 -29.38
CA SER A 97 16.13 -0.59 -29.98
C SER A 97 17.37 -0.02 -29.27
N GLU A 98 18.16 -0.87 -28.61
CA GLU A 98 19.57 -0.62 -28.23
C GLU A 98 19.88 0.79 -27.67
N GLY A 99 19.11 1.25 -26.68
CA GLY A 99 19.30 2.57 -26.07
C GLY A 99 20.16 2.54 -24.79
N PRO A 100 20.63 3.71 -24.31
CA PRO A 100 21.36 3.86 -23.03
C PRO A 100 20.60 3.29 -21.82
N VAL A 101 19.28 3.20 -21.92
CA VAL A 101 18.41 2.55 -20.91
C VAL A 101 18.70 1.06 -20.74
N ARG A 102 18.99 0.33 -21.83
CA ARG A 102 19.31 -1.11 -21.78
C ARG A 102 20.64 -1.34 -21.08
N HIS A 103 21.65 -0.54 -21.44
CA HIS A 103 22.97 -0.61 -20.83
C HIS A 103 22.93 -0.24 -19.33
N ALA A 104 22.18 0.80 -18.98
CA ALA A 104 21.94 1.17 -17.58
C ALA A 104 21.23 0.06 -16.80
N LEU A 105 20.23 -0.59 -17.40
CA LEU A 105 19.52 -1.72 -16.79
C LEU A 105 20.45 -2.90 -16.53
N ASP A 106 21.24 -3.32 -17.52
CA ASP A 106 22.15 -4.47 -17.39
C ASP A 106 23.23 -4.20 -16.33
N GLY A 107 23.84 -3.00 -16.37
CA GLY A 107 24.82 -2.60 -15.36
C GLY A 107 24.23 -2.47 -13.95
N CYS A 108 23.00 -1.98 -13.81
CA CYS A 108 22.30 -1.92 -12.52
C CYS A 108 21.82 -3.29 -12.03
N TYR A 109 21.48 -4.19 -12.95
CA TYR A 109 21.11 -5.57 -12.63
C TYR A 109 22.30 -6.34 -12.07
N GLU A 110 23.50 -6.17 -12.63
CA GLU A 110 24.73 -6.79 -12.12
C GLU A 110 25.14 -6.29 -10.73
N LYS A 111 24.88 -5.02 -10.43
CA LYS A 111 25.12 -4.42 -9.11
C LYS A 111 24.18 -4.96 -8.02
N LEU A 112 23.10 -5.65 -8.39
CA LEU A 112 22.18 -6.22 -7.40
C LEU A 112 22.81 -7.43 -6.69
N PRO A 113 22.55 -7.57 -5.36
CA PRO A 113 22.93 -8.75 -4.61
C PRO A 113 22.44 -10.03 -5.29
N GLN A 114 23.23 -11.10 -5.22
CA GLN A 114 22.91 -12.38 -5.88
C GLN A 114 21.53 -12.92 -5.49
N GLN A 115 21.13 -12.75 -4.23
CA GLN A 115 19.82 -13.15 -3.74
C GLN A 115 18.68 -12.35 -4.41
N SER A 116 18.90 -11.07 -4.67
CA SER A 116 17.95 -10.18 -5.34
C SER A 116 17.76 -10.55 -6.81
N ARG A 117 18.87 -10.81 -7.52
CA ARG A 117 18.86 -11.30 -8.90
C ARG A 117 18.13 -12.63 -9.03
N LYS A 118 18.42 -13.59 -8.14
CA LYS A 118 17.73 -14.88 -8.10
C LYS A 118 16.22 -14.74 -7.93
N MET A 119 15.78 -13.80 -7.10
CA MET A 119 14.36 -13.57 -6.85
C MET A 119 13.65 -12.89 -8.03
N LEU A 120 14.35 -12.00 -8.76
CA LEU A 120 13.87 -11.44 -10.02
C LEU A 120 13.79 -12.51 -11.11
N ALA A 121 14.82 -13.34 -11.29
CA ALA A 121 14.82 -14.44 -12.25
C ALA A 121 13.64 -15.41 -12.01
N LEU A 122 13.44 -15.84 -10.77
CA LEU A 122 12.29 -16.70 -10.42
C LEU A 122 10.93 -16.03 -10.73
N LYS A 123 10.85 -14.70 -10.64
CA LYS A 123 9.61 -13.97 -10.86
C LYS A 123 9.33 -13.66 -12.34
N TYR A 124 10.37 -13.37 -13.12
CA TYR A 124 10.24 -12.82 -14.47
C TYR A 124 10.72 -13.78 -15.57
N GLU A 125 11.72 -14.63 -15.32
CA GLU A 125 12.14 -15.65 -16.30
C GLU A 125 11.30 -16.93 -16.16
N GLN A 126 10.92 -17.28 -14.93
CA GLN A 126 10.15 -18.49 -14.63
C GLN A 126 8.68 -18.20 -14.32
N GLU A 127 8.28 -16.92 -14.34
CA GLU A 127 6.91 -16.45 -14.10
C GLU A 127 6.26 -16.97 -12.80
N LEU A 128 7.05 -17.33 -11.79
CA LEU A 128 6.52 -17.99 -10.60
C LEU A 128 5.73 -17.00 -9.73
N PRO A 129 4.63 -17.45 -9.11
CA PRO A 129 3.91 -16.65 -8.13
C PRO A 129 4.76 -16.51 -6.85
N SER A 130 4.61 -15.37 -6.16
CA SER A 130 5.42 -15.06 -4.96
C SER A 130 5.31 -16.10 -3.84
N ALA A 131 4.21 -16.87 -3.81
CA ALA A 131 4.05 -18.00 -2.89
C ALA A 131 5.03 -19.14 -3.21
N THR A 132 5.14 -19.56 -4.47
CA THR A 132 6.07 -20.61 -4.91
C THR A 132 7.53 -20.17 -4.80
N ILE A 133 7.81 -18.87 -5.00
CA ILE A 133 9.14 -18.29 -4.76
C ILE A 133 9.49 -18.36 -3.27
N ALA A 134 8.52 -18.09 -2.40
CA ALA A 134 8.71 -18.15 -0.95
C ALA A 134 9.03 -19.57 -0.48
N GLU A 135 8.36 -20.58 -1.03
CA GLU A 135 8.67 -21.99 -0.77
C GLU A 135 10.10 -22.33 -1.21
N LYS A 136 10.48 -21.98 -2.45
CA LYS A 136 11.82 -22.24 -2.99
C LYS A 136 12.94 -21.54 -2.21
N LEU A 137 12.67 -20.35 -1.67
CA LEU A 137 13.65 -19.54 -0.93
C LEU A 137 13.52 -19.66 0.59
N LYS A 138 12.71 -20.61 1.10
CA LYS A 138 12.45 -20.81 2.54
C LYS A 138 12.09 -19.52 3.26
N SER A 139 11.20 -18.73 2.66
CA SER A 139 10.73 -17.43 3.17
C SER A 139 9.21 -17.39 3.22
N THR A 140 8.62 -16.25 3.58
CA THR A 140 7.17 -16.04 3.51
C THR A 140 6.79 -15.27 2.25
N ALA A 141 5.59 -15.53 1.70
CA ALA A 141 5.11 -14.83 0.52
C ALA A 141 5.11 -13.30 0.70
N GLU A 142 4.83 -12.83 1.91
CA GLU A 142 4.90 -11.41 2.27
C GLU A 142 6.33 -10.88 2.29
N ALA A 143 7.29 -11.62 2.83
CA ALA A 143 8.71 -11.24 2.80
C ALA A 143 9.25 -11.19 1.37
N ILE A 144 8.87 -12.13 0.51
CA ILE A 144 9.22 -12.13 -0.92
C ILE A 144 8.63 -10.91 -1.64
N ARG A 145 7.37 -10.56 -1.38
CA ARG A 145 6.74 -9.36 -1.98
C ARG A 145 7.47 -8.08 -1.56
N VAL A 146 7.76 -7.93 -0.26
CA VAL A 146 8.50 -6.77 0.27
C VAL A 146 9.91 -6.71 -0.30
N ALA A 147 10.60 -7.84 -0.40
CA ALA A 147 11.94 -7.88 -0.95
C ALA A 147 11.93 -7.56 -2.46
N LEU A 148 10.99 -8.11 -3.25
CA LEU A 148 10.85 -7.78 -4.68
C LEU A 148 10.56 -6.30 -4.88
N PHE A 149 9.73 -5.71 -4.02
CA PHE A 149 9.44 -4.28 -4.03
C PHE A 149 10.71 -3.45 -3.83
N ARG A 150 11.51 -3.76 -2.79
CA ARG A 150 12.76 -3.04 -2.49
C ARG A 150 13.79 -3.18 -3.62
N ILE A 151 13.90 -4.38 -4.20
CA ILE A 151 14.81 -4.65 -5.31
C ILE A 151 14.43 -3.81 -6.53
N ARG A 152 13.14 -3.76 -6.88
CA ARG A 152 12.65 -2.95 -8.01
C ARG A 152 12.88 -1.45 -7.80
N ALA A 153 12.66 -0.96 -6.57
CA ALA A 153 12.94 0.43 -6.24
C ALA A 153 14.45 0.75 -6.39
N SER A 154 15.32 -0.10 -5.85
CA SER A 154 16.76 0.06 -5.99
C SER A 154 17.24 -0.01 -7.44
N LEU A 155 16.63 -0.88 -8.26
CA LEU A 155 16.94 -0.99 -9.68
C LEU A 155 16.54 0.30 -10.42
N LYS A 156 15.35 0.83 -10.15
CA LYS A 156 14.86 2.09 -10.73
C LYS A 156 15.79 3.25 -10.38
N ASP A 157 16.12 3.41 -9.10
CA ASP A 157 16.97 4.53 -8.65
C ASP A 157 18.36 4.45 -9.29
N CYS A 158 18.91 3.24 -9.43
CA CYS A 158 20.17 3.02 -10.13
C CYS A 158 20.07 3.40 -11.62
N ILE A 159 19.01 2.99 -12.32
CA ILE A 159 18.84 3.30 -13.76
C ILE A 159 18.69 4.81 -13.95
N VAL A 160 17.86 5.47 -13.14
CA VAL A 160 17.65 6.92 -13.20
C VAL A 160 18.96 7.67 -12.94
N SER A 161 19.72 7.25 -11.93
CA SER A 161 21.03 7.83 -11.64
C SER A 161 22.04 7.61 -12.76
N THR A 162 22.01 6.45 -13.43
CA THR A 162 22.94 6.12 -14.52
C THR A 162 22.62 6.94 -15.76
N LEU A 163 21.34 7.02 -16.13
CA LEU A 163 20.87 7.82 -17.26
C LEU A 163 21.12 9.31 -17.05
N ALA A 164 20.94 9.81 -15.82
CA ALA A 164 21.23 11.21 -15.49
C ALA A 164 22.72 11.55 -15.49
N ALA A 165 23.61 10.55 -15.36
CA ALA A 165 25.06 10.73 -15.44
C ALA A 165 25.60 10.63 -16.88
N GLU A 166 24.84 10.02 -17.78
CA GLU A 166 25.14 9.90 -19.23
C GLU A 166 24.51 11.04 -20.05
N SER A 167 23.73 11.93 -19.41
CA SER A 167 23.13 13.15 -20.00
C SER A 167 24.03 14.37 -19.81
#